data_AF-A0A3D3DUU4-F1
#
_entry.id   AF-A0A3D3DUU4-F1
#
_cell.length_a   1.000
_cell.length_b   1.000
_cell.length_c   1.000
_cell.angle_alpha   90.00
_cell.angle_beta   90.00
_cell.angle_gamma   90.00
#
_symmetry.space_group_name_H-M   'P 1'
#
loop_
_entity.id
_entity.type
_entity.pdbx_description
1 polymer ?
#
loop_
_entity_poly.entity_id
_entity_poly.type
_entity_poly.pdbx_seq_one_letter_code
_entity_poly.pdbx_strand_id
1 'polypeptide(L)'
;KFIDACQHNNLMRALASMGAASDALDDPLNDTINYVSNGLEIRTPNSEWQFLTNSSSIYNIMNIDKNRNEVAVGFYNPLMRTSARILYFPVKEKGGKTFVCLSPLLKAALTTDGIKGTRHLAIHQRDDEQKLIRQIPSVIFKHIEAQPAESPEQLIEKFLAAKNFKYAVALLPSKELLKPTEKEQFPLLENLAFLCQGLNSVKSLPKPSITIAREGLLAAAPLEYRVPNKPGTFQTWQLWMIKGDKGWHLIPKKSIETIVDEKIKQKIKGLSDKLDTITKNQRKERSKKMLSHVTNINLVELKEAVIKQKAINLFKLYRSRLRSYDYASALDCCAMLDSSNNTRTLKNFDYAIRGASDHTKDDLILGVVKSGKWSGVSVRTQSKTTGAHDFPLYLFLNTNNGAKILLDIDLRYPTNKGRSIINQSNWDKLKKNIPNEALKQVETIFAAHEKITAKNIQEEKKLHE
;
A
#
# COMPACT_ATOMS: atom_id res chain seq x y z
N LYS A 1 -10.79 24.44 16.19
CA LYS A 1 -9.82 25.55 15.92
C LYS A 1 -8.39 25.17 16.29
N PHE A 2 -8.06 24.98 17.58
CA PHE A 2 -6.70 24.56 17.98
C PHE A 2 -6.28 23.23 17.33
N ILE A 3 -7.07 22.17 17.52
CA ILE A 3 -6.76 20.84 16.95
C ILE A 3 -6.68 20.89 15.42
N ASP A 4 -7.59 21.61 14.75
CA ASP A 4 -7.52 21.82 13.30
C ASP A 4 -6.18 22.44 12.88
N ALA A 5 -5.71 23.46 13.61
CA ALA A 5 -4.43 24.10 13.32
C ALA A 5 -3.26 23.11 13.47
N CYS A 6 -3.30 22.24 14.49
CA CYS A 6 -2.31 21.19 14.67
C CYS A 6 -2.31 20.16 13.54
N GLN A 7 -3.48 19.72 13.07
CA GLN A 7 -3.60 18.78 11.95
C GLN A 7 -3.06 19.35 10.63
N HIS A 8 -3.07 20.68 10.48
CA HIS A 8 -2.50 21.39 9.33
C HIS A 8 -1.07 21.88 9.56
N ASN A 9 -0.42 21.46 10.66
CA ASN A 9 0.93 21.86 11.04
C ASN A 9 1.10 23.41 11.06
N ASN A 10 0.09 24.14 11.52
CA ASN A 10 0.07 25.60 11.54
C ASN A 10 0.26 26.12 12.97
N LEU A 11 1.52 26.35 13.33
CA LEU A 11 1.94 26.82 14.66
C LEU A 11 1.22 28.12 15.05
N MET A 12 1.24 29.14 14.19
CA MET A 12 0.67 30.45 14.51
C MET A 12 -0.83 30.38 14.79
N ARG A 13 -1.58 29.59 13.99
CA ARG A 13 -3.02 29.41 14.20
C ARG A 13 -3.32 28.59 15.46
N ALA A 14 -2.45 27.64 15.82
CA ALA A 14 -2.57 26.86 17.04
C ALA A 14 -2.37 27.77 18.26
N LEU A 15 -1.28 28.54 18.29
CA LEU A 15 -0.95 29.51 19.35
C LEU A 15 -2.04 30.58 19.50
N ALA A 16 -2.53 31.14 18.40
CA ALA A 16 -3.63 32.10 18.41
C ALA A 16 -4.92 31.51 19.02
N SER A 17 -5.22 30.24 18.73
CA SER A 17 -6.40 29.56 19.28
C SER A 17 -6.30 29.29 20.79
N MET A 18 -5.08 29.25 21.34
CA MET A 18 -4.83 29.11 22.77
C MET A 18 -4.80 30.46 23.50
N GLY A 19 -4.84 31.59 22.78
CA GLY A 19 -4.67 32.91 23.38
C GLY A 19 -3.22 33.26 23.70
N ALA A 20 -2.24 32.59 23.10
CA ALA A 20 -0.81 32.89 23.33
C ALA A 20 -0.41 34.31 22.91
N ALA A 21 -1.14 34.92 21.96
CA ALA A 21 -0.96 36.32 21.57
C ALA A 21 -1.74 37.32 22.46
N SER A 22 -2.26 36.87 23.61
CA SER A 22 -2.92 37.69 24.61
C SER A 22 -2.32 37.39 25.99
N ASP A 23 -2.39 38.33 26.94
CA ASP A 23 -1.92 38.14 28.33
C ASP A 23 -2.75 37.08 29.11
N ALA A 24 -3.38 36.13 28.42
CA ALA A 24 -4.37 35.18 28.92
C ALA A 24 -3.83 33.76 29.16
N LEU A 25 -2.56 33.49 28.84
CA LEU A 25 -1.89 32.27 29.28
C LEU A 25 -1.20 32.51 30.62
N ASP A 26 -1.53 31.72 31.64
CA ASP A 26 -0.82 31.73 32.93
C ASP A 26 0.53 30.98 32.85
N ASP A 27 0.73 30.13 31.84
CA ASP A 27 2.03 29.53 31.54
C ASP A 27 2.92 30.55 30.82
N PRO A 28 4.24 30.59 31.08
CA PRO A 28 5.14 31.45 30.32
C PRO A 28 4.96 31.25 28.81
N LEU A 29 4.78 32.35 28.07
CA LEU A 29 4.54 32.33 26.63
C LEU A 29 5.57 31.48 25.88
N ASN A 30 6.85 31.60 26.29
CA ASN A 30 7.95 30.84 25.72
C ASN A 30 7.78 29.32 25.89
N ASP A 31 7.29 28.87 27.05
CA ASP A 31 7.07 27.43 27.29
C ASP A 31 5.95 26.89 26.42
N THR A 32 4.85 27.64 26.27
CA THR A 32 3.74 27.23 25.39
C THR A 32 4.18 27.18 23.93
N ILE A 33 4.95 28.16 23.47
CA ILE A 33 5.53 28.16 22.11
C ILE A 33 6.42 26.93 21.92
N ASN A 34 7.33 26.68 22.85
CA ASN A 34 8.25 25.54 22.78
C ASN A 34 7.49 24.21 22.78
N TYR A 35 6.49 24.04 23.65
CA TYR A 35 5.71 22.80 23.69
C TYR A 35 4.95 22.57 22.39
N VAL A 36 4.26 23.59 21.86
CA VAL A 36 3.48 23.43 20.63
C VAL A 36 4.41 23.23 19.43
N SER A 37 5.50 23.99 19.30
CA SER A 37 6.46 23.84 18.21
C SER A 37 7.07 22.45 18.20
N ASN A 38 7.64 22.01 19.33
CA ASN A 38 8.26 20.69 19.44
C ASN A 38 7.23 19.57 19.22
N GLY A 39 6.02 19.72 19.76
CA GLY A 39 4.92 18.79 19.56
C GLY A 39 4.49 18.62 18.11
N LEU A 40 4.43 19.71 17.35
CA LEU A 40 4.10 19.71 15.92
C LEU A 40 5.18 19.04 15.07
N GLU A 41 6.43 19.03 15.53
CA GLU A 41 7.55 18.35 14.84
C GLU A 41 7.60 16.84 15.10
N ILE A 42 6.94 16.35 16.15
CA ILE A 42 6.93 14.91 16.45
C ILE A 42 6.34 14.10 15.30
N ARG A 43 7.09 13.06 14.90
CA ARG A 43 6.68 12.04 13.92
C ARG A 43 6.63 10.63 14.49
N THR A 44 6.98 10.44 15.76
CA THR A 44 7.02 9.11 16.37
C THR A 44 5.60 8.59 16.64
N PRO A 45 5.24 7.38 16.17
CA PRO A 45 3.88 6.84 16.26
C PRO A 45 3.39 6.55 17.69
N ASN A 46 4.29 6.58 18.68
CA ASN A 46 4.00 6.30 20.09
C ASN A 46 3.71 7.56 20.91
N SER A 47 3.84 8.75 20.34
CA SER A 47 3.60 10.01 21.06
C SER A 47 2.13 10.41 21.01
N GLU A 48 1.61 10.94 22.13
CA GLU A 48 0.25 11.49 22.22
C GLU A 48 0.02 12.63 21.22
N TRP A 49 1.08 13.35 20.82
CA TRP A 49 1.02 14.39 19.81
C TRP A 49 0.55 13.88 18.44
N GLN A 50 0.74 12.60 18.13
CA GLN A 50 0.25 12.01 16.89
C GLN A 50 -1.28 12.05 16.77
N PHE A 51 -2.02 12.10 17.87
CA PHE A 51 -3.47 12.28 17.81
C PHE A 51 -3.86 13.67 17.27
N LEU A 52 -3.03 14.69 17.50
CA LEU A 52 -3.26 16.07 17.04
C LEU A 52 -2.66 16.34 15.66
N THR A 53 -1.52 15.73 15.32
CA THR A 53 -0.78 16.05 14.10
C THR A 53 -1.10 15.12 12.94
N ASN A 54 -1.55 13.89 13.21
CA ASN A 54 -1.95 12.97 12.15
C ASN A 54 -3.32 13.38 11.57
N SER A 55 -3.34 13.78 10.31
CA SER A 55 -4.56 14.19 9.60
C SER A 55 -5.62 13.08 9.48
N SER A 56 -5.25 11.81 9.71
CA SER A 56 -6.19 10.69 9.76
C SER A 56 -6.89 10.53 11.10
N SER A 57 -6.41 11.21 12.15
CA SER A 57 -7.04 11.17 13.47
C SER A 57 -8.36 11.93 13.46
N ILE A 58 -9.44 11.22 13.81
CA ILE A 58 -10.75 11.82 14.01
C ILE A 58 -10.84 12.25 15.48
N TYR A 59 -11.37 13.44 15.74
CA TYR A 59 -11.56 13.93 17.10
C TYR A 59 -12.98 14.46 17.29
N ASN A 60 -13.51 14.30 18.50
CA ASN A 60 -14.79 14.86 18.91
C ASN A 60 -14.76 15.30 20.37
N ILE A 61 -15.55 16.32 20.71
CA ILE A 61 -15.79 16.69 22.10
C ILE A 61 -16.65 15.59 22.73
N MET A 62 -16.14 14.99 23.82
CA MET A 62 -16.79 13.89 24.52
C MET A 62 -17.56 14.38 25.75
N ASN A 63 -16.96 15.33 26.47
CA ASN A 63 -17.56 15.91 27.67
C ASN A 63 -17.00 17.34 27.89
N ILE A 64 -17.81 18.20 28.50
CA ILE A 64 -17.41 19.52 29.01
C ILE A 64 -17.67 19.51 30.51
N ASP A 65 -16.59 19.40 31.30
CA ASP A 65 -16.68 19.37 32.75
C ASP A 65 -16.50 20.79 33.29
N LYS A 66 -17.62 21.42 33.63
CA LYS A 66 -17.64 22.79 34.19
C LYS A 66 -17.06 22.87 35.59
N ASN A 67 -17.08 21.78 36.36
CA ASN A 67 -16.55 21.78 37.72
C ASN A 67 -15.02 21.79 37.70
N ARG A 68 -14.43 21.13 36.71
CA ARG A 68 -12.98 21.08 36.50
C ARG A 68 -12.48 22.09 35.47
N ASN A 69 -13.37 22.90 34.90
CA ASN A 69 -13.08 23.85 33.82
C ASN A 69 -12.26 23.20 32.70
N GLU A 70 -12.74 22.09 32.14
CA GLU A 70 -12.01 21.34 31.13
C GLU A 70 -12.94 20.77 30.05
N VAL A 71 -12.33 20.44 28.92
CA VAL A 71 -12.99 19.76 27.81
C VAL A 71 -12.27 18.44 27.56
N ALA A 72 -13.01 17.33 27.67
CA ALA A 72 -12.54 16.01 27.28
C ALA A 72 -12.75 15.84 25.77
N VAL A 73 -11.65 15.63 25.04
CA VAL A 73 -11.67 15.40 23.59
C VAL A 73 -11.22 13.97 23.32
N GLY A 74 -12.07 13.21 22.63
CA GLY A 74 -11.78 11.85 22.22
C GLY A 74 -11.16 11.84 20.83
N PHE A 75 -10.06 11.12 20.68
CA PHE A 75 -9.33 10.91 19.45
C PHE A 75 -9.39 9.44 19.05
N TYR A 76 -9.53 9.20 17.75
CA TYR A 76 -9.56 7.85 17.20
C TYR A 76 -8.80 7.78 15.87
N ASN A 77 -7.85 6.84 15.82
CA ASN A 77 -7.10 6.49 14.62
C ASN A 77 -6.67 5.02 14.72
N PRO A 78 -7.39 4.10 14.07
CA PRO A 78 -7.10 2.66 14.15
C PRO A 78 -5.80 2.25 13.44
N LEU A 79 -5.16 3.17 12.71
CA LEU A 79 -3.85 2.93 12.09
C LEU A 79 -2.69 3.21 13.07
N MET A 80 -2.99 3.77 14.25
CA MET A 80 -2.01 4.00 15.32
C MET A 80 -1.98 2.81 16.28
N ARG A 81 -0.83 2.63 16.95
CA ARG A 81 -0.65 1.59 17.98
C ARG A 81 -1.67 1.72 19.11
N THR A 82 -1.88 2.95 19.56
CA THR A 82 -2.99 3.30 20.47
C THR A 82 -4.09 3.86 19.59
N SER A 83 -5.14 3.08 19.36
CA SER A 83 -6.18 3.44 18.39
C SER A 83 -7.15 4.50 18.90
N ALA A 84 -7.30 4.64 20.21
CA ALA A 84 -8.25 5.55 20.84
C ALA A 84 -7.63 6.21 22.09
N ARG A 85 -7.92 7.49 22.31
CA ARG A 85 -7.42 8.25 23.46
C ARG A 85 -8.36 9.38 23.87
N ILE A 86 -8.43 9.69 25.15
CA ILE A 86 -9.03 10.94 25.65
C ILE A 86 -7.91 11.89 26.06
N LEU A 87 -7.95 13.12 25.56
CA LEU A 87 -7.12 14.20 26.06
C LEU A 87 -8.01 15.24 26.72
N TYR A 88 -7.66 15.60 27.95
CA TYR A 88 -8.36 16.61 28.73
C TYR A 88 -7.63 17.94 28.53
N PHE A 89 -8.38 18.95 28.08
CA PHE A 89 -7.89 20.30 27.83
C PHE A 89 -8.50 21.25 28.86
N PRO A 90 -7.69 21.82 29.77
CA PRO A 90 -8.17 22.86 30.67
C PRO A 90 -8.64 24.08 29.88
N VAL A 91 -9.62 24.78 30.43
CA VAL A 91 -10.26 25.95 29.85
C VAL A 91 -10.20 27.10 30.84
N LYS A 92 -9.89 28.30 30.35
CA LYS A 92 -9.86 29.52 31.16
C LYS A 92 -10.73 30.59 30.53
N GLU A 93 -11.39 31.36 31.37
CA GLU A 93 -12.16 32.52 30.94
C GLU A 93 -11.43 33.80 31.37
N LYS A 94 -11.15 34.68 30.41
CA LYS A 94 -10.53 35.98 30.67
C LYS A 94 -11.06 37.01 29.69
N GLY A 95 -11.50 38.17 30.21
CA GLY A 95 -12.03 39.26 29.38
C GLY A 95 -13.23 38.86 28.50
N GLY A 96 -14.11 38.00 29.01
CA GLY A 96 -15.28 37.49 28.27
C GLY A 96 -14.96 36.50 27.15
N LYS A 97 -13.70 36.03 27.05
CA LYS A 97 -13.25 35.03 26.07
C LYS A 97 -12.82 33.75 26.77
N THR A 98 -13.10 32.63 26.13
CA THR A 98 -12.72 31.29 26.57
C THR A 98 -11.48 30.82 25.82
N PHE A 99 -10.43 30.45 26.56
CA PHE A 99 -9.16 29.99 26.03
C PHE A 99 -8.91 28.54 26.43
N VAL A 100 -8.37 27.76 25.49
CA VAL A 100 -8.00 26.36 25.72
C VAL A 100 -6.51 26.29 26.06
N CYS A 101 -6.18 25.67 27.19
CA CYS A 101 -4.81 25.37 27.59
C CYS A 101 -4.36 24.01 27.04
N LEU A 102 -3.05 23.85 26.85
CA LEU A 102 -2.48 22.60 26.37
C LEU A 102 -2.70 21.49 27.41
N SER A 103 -3.10 20.31 26.94
CA SER A 103 -3.30 19.15 27.81
C SER A 103 -2.02 18.81 28.59
N PRO A 104 -2.08 18.55 29.91
CA PRO A 104 -0.92 18.13 30.69
C PRO A 104 -0.21 16.89 30.12
N LEU A 105 -0.97 15.96 29.53
CA LEU A 105 -0.42 14.77 28.86
C LEU A 105 0.46 15.14 27.65
N LEU A 106 0.08 16.16 26.89
CA LEU A 106 0.86 16.63 25.73
C LEU A 106 2.14 17.33 26.16
N LYS A 107 2.10 18.11 27.25
CA LYS A 107 3.30 18.70 27.87
C LYS A 107 4.26 17.61 28.34
N ALA A 108 3.75 16.61 29.06
CA ALA A 108 4.56 15.52 29.62
C ALA A 108 5.16 14.59 28.55
N ALA A 109 4.47 14.43 27.41
CA ALA A 109 4.98 13.67 26.26
C ALA A 109 6.23 14.29 25.61
N LEU A 110 6.57 15.55 25.95
CA LEU A 110 7.75 16.25 25.43
C LEU A 110 8.93 16.25 26.41
N THR A 111 8.69 16.02 27.70
CA THR A 111 9.71 16.12 28.76
C THR A 111 10.28 14.77 29.18
N THR A 112 9.73 13.66 28.67
CA THR A 112 10.20 12.31 29.00
C THR A 112 10.84 11.65 27.79
N ASP A 113 12.02 11.03 27.99
CA ASP A 113 12.73 10.25 26.96
C ASP A 113 11.88 9.05 26.51
N GLY A 114 11.01 9.31 25.55
CA GLY A 114 10.40 8.45 24.54
C GLY A 114 9.59 7.21 24.95
N ILE A 115 9.90 6.52 26.05
CA ILE A 115 9.38 5.17 26.32
C ILE A 115 9.20 4.85 27.83
N LYS A 116 10.04 5.40 28.73
CA LYS A 116 9.96 5.03 30.17
C LYS A 116 9.01 5.91 30.99
N GLY A 117 8.83 7.18 30.64
CA GLY A 117 8.01 8.12 31.41
C GLY A 117 6.49 8.01 31.21
N THR A 118 6.04 7.62 30.01
CA THR A 118 4.60 7.44 29.72
C THR A 118 3.98 6.26 30.47
N ARG A 119 4.75 5.25 30.86
CA ARG A 119 4.29 4.17 31.75
C ARG A 119 4.03 4.63 33.19
N HIS A 120 4.74 5.66 33.67
CA HIS A 120 4.55 6.20 35.03
C HIS A 120 3.49 7.29 35.09
N LEU A 121 3.20 8.00 34.00
CA LEU A 121 2.04 8.92 33.91
C LEU A 121 0.70 8.22 33.66
N ALA A 122 0.72 6.92 33.34
CA ALA A 122 -0.47 6.06 33.28
C ALA A 122 -1.18 5.86 34.64
N ILE A 123 -0.68 6.50 35.72
CA ILE A 123 -1.19 6.37 37.10
C ILE A 123 -2.40 7.30 37.38
N HIS A 124 -2.78 8.17 36.44
CA HIS A 124 -4.03 8.93 36.52
C HIS A 124 -4.97 8.63 35.35
N GLN A 125 -5.25 7.34 35.09
CA GLN A 125 -6.46 7.00 34.34
C GLN A 125 -7.64 7.48 35.18
N ARG A 126 -8.36 8.49 34.70
CA ARG A 126 -9.61 8.89 35.36
C ARG A 126 -10.61 7.76 35.22
N ASP A 127 -11.44 7.58 36.24
CA ASP A 127 -12.46 6.53 36.26
C ASP A 127 -13.43 6.62 35.08
N ASP A 128 -13.59 7.81 34.49
CA ASP A 128 -14.44 8.05 33.31
C ASP A 128 -13.74 7.81 31.97
N GLU A 129 -12.41 7.74 31.91
CA GLU A 129 -11.65 7.67 30.64
C GLU A 129 -12.06 6.45 29.80
N GLN A 130 -12.08 5.26 30.42
CA GLN A 130 -12.46 4.03 29.71
C GLN A 130 -13.91 4.05 29.22
N LYS A 131 -14.80 4.69 29.99
CA LYS A 131 -16.21 4.86 29.60
C LYS A 131 -16.30 5.78 28.38
N LEU A 132 -15.57 6.90 28.38
CA LEU A 132 -15.53 7.82 27.25
C LEU A 132 -14.90 7.18 26.01
N ILE A 133 -13.82 6.40 26.16
CA ILE A 133 -13.18 5.68 25.04
C ILE A 133 -14.19 4.78 24.31
N ARG A 134 -14.99 4.01 25.07
CA ARG A 134 -16.02 3.12 24.49
C ARG A 134 -17.09 3.88 23.71
N GLN A 135 -17.33 5.15 24.05
CA GLN A 135 -18.32 6.01 23.39
C GLN A 135 -17.80 6.68 22.13
N ILE A 136 -16.47 6.72 21.89
CA ILE A 136 -15.88 7.45 20.77
C ILE A 136 -16.52 7.07 19.42
N PRO A 137 -16.67 5.79 19.04
CA PRO A 137 -17.30 5.45 17.77
C PRO A 137 -18.73 5.98 17.65
N SER A 138 -19.53 5.87 18.71
CA SER A 138 -20.91 6.38 18.72
C SER A 138 -20.95 7.89 18.54
N VAL A 139 -20.00 8.62 19.15
CA VAL A 139 -19.86 10.06 18.97
C VAL A 139 -19.42 10.40 17.54
N ILE A 140 -18.51 9.62 16.94
CA ILE A 140 -18.09 9.76 15.53
C ILE A 140 -19.30 9.62 14.60
N PHE A 141 -20.09 8.55 14.74
CA PHE A 141 -21.31 8.34 13.93
C PHE A 141 -22.35 9.44 14.13
N LYS A 142 -22.42 10.04 15.33
CA LYS A 142 -23.38 11.11 15.63
C LYS A 142 -22.99 12.46 15.01
N HIS A 143 -21.70 12.80 15.00
CA HIS A 143 -21.22 14.15 14.68
C HIS A 143 -20.60 14.29 13.29
N ILE A 144 -20.15 13.20 12.66
CA ILE A 144 -19.72 13.27 11.27
C ILE A 144 -20.95 13.30 10.36
N GLU A 145 -21.05 14.37 9.58
CA GLU A 145 -22.05 14.51 8.54
C GLU A 145 -21.76 13.52 7.41
N ALA A 146 -22.77 12.70 7.07
CA ALA A 146 -22.65 11.79 5.94
C ALA A 146 -22.70 12.57 4.62
N GLN A 147 -21.81 12.20 3.70
CA GLN A 147 -21.72 12.74 2.36
C GLN A 147 -22.10 11.65 1.35
N PRO A 148 -23.41 11.39 1.14
CA PRO A 148 -23.85 10.41 0.15
C PRO A 148 -23.36 10.77 -1.25
N ALA A 149 -23.42 9.78 -2.14
CA ALA A 149 -23.23 9.97 -3.57
C ALA A 149 -24.53 9.70 -4.33
N GLU A 150 -24.71 10.34 -5.48
CA GLU A 150 -25.88 10.16 -6.34
C GLU A 150 -25.88 8.77 -6.99
N SER A 151 -24.70 8.20 -7.20
CA SER A 151 -24.49 6.88 -7.80
C SER A 151 -23.38 6.09 -7.12
N PRO A 152 -23.35 4.75 -7.27
CA PRO A 152 -22.23 3.92 -6.82
C PRO A 152 -20.89 4.33 -7.46
N GLU A 153 -20.89 4.76 -8.72
CA GLU A 153 -19.70 5.26 -9.43
C GLU A 153 -19.12 6.48 -8.72
N GLN A 154 -19.94 7.50 -8.47
CA GLN A 154 -19.51 8.72 -7.81
C GLN A 154 -19.04 8.42 -6.37
N LEU A 155 -19.64 7.42 -5.70
CA LEU A 155 -19.19 6.99 -4.38
C LEU A 155 -17.77 6.40 -4.41
N ILE A 156 -17.49 5.56 -5.41
CA ILE A 156 -16.15 4.98 -5.62
C ILE A 156 -15.14 6.08 -5.94
N GLU A 157 -15.50 7.05 -6.78
CA GLU A 157 -14.63 8.19 -7.10
C GLU A 157 -14.30 9.02 -5.85
N LYS A 158 -15.32 9.37 -5.06
CA LYS A 158 -15.14 10.06 -3.77
C LYS A 158 -14.24 9.26 -2.83
N PHE A 159 -14.43 7.94 -2.77
CA PHE A 159 -13.63 7.06 -1.92
C PHE A 159 -12.16 6.96 -2.38
N LEU A 160 -11.92 6.83 -3.69
CA LEU A 160 -10.57 6.81 -4.25
C LEU A 160 -9.86 8.18 -4.17
N ALA A 161 -10.62 9.27 -4.05
CA ALA A 161 -10.10 10.62 -3.82
C ALA A 161 -9.91 10.93 -2.32
N ALA A 162 -10.32 10.04 -1.41
CA ALA A 162 -10.24 10.27 0.03
C ALA A 162 -8.78 10.32 0.49
N LYS A 163 -8.33 11.52 0.87
CA LYS A 163 -6.94 11.78 1.28
C LYS A 163 -6.55 11.06 2.58
N ASN A 164 -7.54 10.76 3.43
CA ASN A 164 -7.32 10.10 4.72
C ASN A 164 -8.58 9.41 5.23
N PHE A 165 -8.44 8.70 6.35
CA PHE A 165 -9.51 7.96 7.00
C PHE A 165 -10.74 8.83 7.35
N LYS A 166 -10.56 10.09 7.76
CA LYS A 166 -11.66 11.00 8.11
C LYS A 166 -12.62 11.21 6.93
N TYR A 167 -12.10 11.39 5.71
CA TYR A 167 -12.93 11.51 4.51
C TYR A 167 -13.68 10.21 4.18
N ALA A 168 -13.05 9.06 4.41
CA ALA A 168 -13.71 7.78 4.20
C ALA A 168 -14.90 7.58 5.17
N VAL A 169 -14.76 8.00 6.44
CA VAL A 169 -15.85 7.89 7.42
C VAL A 169 -17.07 8.72 7.04
N ALA A 170 -16.89 9.88 6.40
CA ALA A 170 -18.01 10.68 5.91
C ALA A 170 -18.83 9.98 4.82
N LEU A 171 -18.30 8.94 4.16
CA LEU A 171 -19.04 8.16 3.16
C LEU A 171 -19.88 7.03 3.78
N LEU A 172 -19.74 6.78 5.09
CA LEU A 172 -20.61 5.86 5.82
C LEU A 172 -22.01 6.51 6.02
N PRO A 173 -23.06 5.70 6.22
CA PRO A 173 -24.36 6.23 6.61
C PRO A 173 -24.29 6.84 8.03
N SER A 174 -24.83 8.04 8.20
CA SER A 174 -24.85 8.72 9.51
C SER A 174 -26.07 8.31 10.35
N LYS A 175 -27.26 8.14 9.74
CA LYS A 175 -28.53 7.94 10.48
C LYS A 175 -29.64 7.17 9.76
N GLU A 176 -29.67 7.14 8.43
CA GLU A 176 -30.86 6.73 7.65
C GLU A 176 -30.98 5.22 7.42
N LEU A 177 -29.85 4.53 7.27
CA LEU A 177 -29.87 3.12 6.90
C LEU A 177 -29.71 2.20 8.10
N LEU A 178 -28.74 2.48 8.99
CA LEU A 178 -28.48 1.69 10.20
C LEU A 178 -27.62 2.41 11.23
N LYS A 179 -27.92 2.17 12.51
CA LYS A 179 -26.98 2.35 13.61
C LYS A 179 -26.32 0.99 13.88
N PRO A 180 -25.06 0.75 13.44
CA PRO A 180 -24.31 -0.40 13.93
C PRO A 180 -24.35 -0.41 15.46
N THR A 181 -24.52 -1.58 16.05
CA THR A 181 -24.50 -1.73 17.51
C THR A 181 -23.15 -1.25 18.05
N GLU A 182 -23.07 -0.85 19.32
CA GLU A 182 -21.80 -0.40 19.91
C GLU A 182 -20.66 -1.41 19.71
N LYS A 183 -20.98 -2.72 19.71
CA LYS A 183 -20.00 -3.81 19.47
C LYS A 183 -19.48 -3.87 18.03
N GLU A 184 -20.24 -3.36 17.07
CA GLU A 184 -19.90 -3.41 15.64
C GLU A 184 -19.18 -2.15 15.16
N GLN A 185 -19.36 -1.02 15.85
CA GLN A 185 -18.83 0.28 15.43
C GLN A 185 -17.29 0.32 15.36
N PHE A 186 -16.59 -0.24 16.33
CA PHE A 186 -15.11 -0.31 16.32
C PHE A 186 -14.59 -1.14 15.13
N PRO A 187 -15.00 -2.42 14.96
CA PRO A 187 -14.61 -3.20 13.79
C PRO A 187 -14.94 -2.51 12.46
N LEU A 188 -16.02 -1.74 12.40
CA LEU A 188 -16.42 -0.99 11.21
C LEU A 188 -15.37 0.03 10.80
N LEU A 189 -15.00 0.88 11.76
CA LEU A 189 -14.08 1.97 11.56
C LEU A 189 -12.65 1.44 11.32
N GLU A 190 -12.25 0.37 12.01
CA GLU A 190 -10.98 -0.32 11.77
C GLU A 190 -10.88 -0.84 10.33
N ASN A 191 -11.87 -1.62 9.87
CA ASN A 191 -11.87 -2.17 8.52
C ASN A 191 -11.81 -1.07 7.45
N LEU A 192 -12.55 0.02 7.64
CA LEU A 192 -12.54 1.16 6.72
C LEU A 192 -11.18 1.87 6.69
N ALA A 193 -10.53 2.03 7.85
CA ALA A 193 -9.21 2.64 7.91
C ALA A 193 -8.15 1.79 7.21
N PHE A 194 -8.16 0.46 7.43
CA PHE A 194 -7.27 -0.45 6.71
C PHE A 194 -7.53 -0.40 5.21
N LEU A 195 -8.79 -0.25 4.77
CA LEU A 195 -9.11 -0.10 3.34
C LEU A 195 -8.49 1.18 2.77
N CYS A 196 -8.70 2.30 3.46
CA CYS A 196 -8.17 3.59 3.05
C CYS A 196 -6.63 3.57 3.00
N GLN A 197 -5.97 2.96 4.00
CA GLN A 197 -4.52 2.79 4.02
C GLN A 197 -4.03 1.91 2.86
N GLY A 198 -4.70 0.77 2.62
CA GLY A 198 -4.40 -0.16 1.53
C GLY A 198 -4.47 0.53 0.17
N LEU A 199 -5.51 1.32 -0.09
CA LEU A 199 -5.65 2.04 -1.36
C LEU A 199 -4.64 3.18 -1.51
N ASN A 200 -4.43 3.99 -0.47
CA ASN A 200 -3.49 5.11 -0.52
C ASN A 200 -2.02 4.66 -0.63
N SER A 201 -1.71 3.43 -0.25
CA SER A 201 -0.38 2.84 -0.43
C SER A 201 -0.05 2.49 -1.90
N VAL A 202 -1.05 2.49 -2.80
CA VAL A 202 -0.91 2.00 -4.17
C VAL A 202 -0.89 3.17 -5.15
N LYS A 203 0.31 3.68 -5.43
CA LYS A 203 0.52 4.82 -6.34
C LYS A 203 0.69 4.46 -7.82
N SER A 204 0.66 3.19 -8.24
CA SER A 204 1.21 2.83 -9.56
C SER A 204 0.59 1.65 -10.29
N LEU A 205 -0.72 1.41 -10.16
CA LEU A 205 -1.42 0.56 -11.13
C LEU A 205 -2.27 1.42 -12.06
N PRO A 206 -2.36 1.09 -13.36
CA PRO A 206 -3.45 1.60 -14.18
C PRO A 206 -4.75 1.28 -13.45
N LYS A 207 -5.52 2.30 -13.06
CA LYS A 207 -6.82 2.09 -12.39
C LYS A 207 -7.65 1.19 -13.31
N PRO A 208 -7.97 -0.06 -12.91
CA PRO A 208 -8.79 -0.91 -13.76
C PRO A 208 -10.17 -0.26 -13.93
N SER A 209 -10.84 -0.53 -15.04
CA SER A 209 -12.25 -0.18 -15.19
C SER A 209 -13.04 -0.87 -14.08
N ILE A 210 -13.53 -0.09 -13.12
CA ILE A 210 -14.23 -0.62 -11.95
C ILE A 210 -15.63 -1.01 -12.41
N THR A 211 -15.91 -2.30 -12.44
CA THR A 211 -17.24 -2.82 -12.79
C THR A 211 -18.02 -3.01 -11.51
N ILE A 212 -19.20 -2.39 -11.44
CA ILE A 212 -20.05 -2.40 -10.25
C ILE A 212 -21.17 -3.43 -10.44
N ALA A 213 -21.22 -4.43 -9.56
CA ALA A 213 -22.36 -5.33 -9.43
C ALA A 213 -23.48 -4.62 -8.67
N ARG A 214 -24.72 -4.76 -9.14
CA ARG A 214 -25.91 -4.17 -8.52
C ARG A 214 -26.99 -5.22 -8.28
N GLU A 215 -27.71 -5.08 -7.18
CA GLU A 215 -28.85 -5.91 -6.81
C GLU A 215 -29.81 -5.13 -5.89
N GLY A 216 -30.87 -4.56 -6.46
CA GLY A 216 -31.80 -3.71 -5.74
C GLY A 216 -31.12 -2.48 -5.10
N LEU A 217 -31.17 -2.39 -3.77
CA LEU A 217 -30.56 -1.31 -2.99
C LEU A 217 -29.07 -1.55 -2.67
N LEU A 218 -28.50 -2.67 -3.10
CA LEU A 218 -27.11 -3.02 -2.85
C LEU A 218 -26.29 -2.89 -4.13
N ALA A 219 -25.05 -2.44 -3.96
CA ALA A 219 -24.04 -2.48 -4.99
C ALA A 219 -22.70 -2.90 -4.39
N ALA A 220 -21.84 -3.48 -5.20
CA ALA A 220 -20.50 -3.82 -4.78
C ALA A 220 -19.53 -3.77 -5.95
N ALA A 221 -18.27 -3.44 -5.65
CA ALA A 221 -17.23 -3.36 -6.65
C ALA A 221 -15.93 -4.02 -6.14
N PRO A 222 -15.26 -4.83 -6.97
CA PRO A 222 -13.91 -5.27 -6.67
C PRO A 222 -12.91 -4.14 -6.91
N LEU A 223 -12.16 -3.80 -5.87
CA LEU A 223 -11.04 -2.87 -5.91
C LEU A 223 -9.74 -3.66 -5.74
N GLU A 224 -8.95 -3.70 -6.80
CA GLU A 224 -7.67 -4.38 -6.76
C GLU A 224 -6.54 -3.41 -6.43
N TYR A 225 -5.62 -3.83 -5.57
CA TYR A 225 -4.53 -3.00 -5.09
C TYR A 225 -3.29 -3.88 -4.87
N ARG A 226 -2.10 -3.27 -4.97
CA ARG A 226 -0.84 -3.91 -4.62
C ARG A 226 -0.71 -4.01 -3.11
N VAL A 227 -0.27 -5.16 -2.60
CA VAL A 227 -0.04 -5.32 -1.16
C VAL A 227 1.20 -4.53 -0.73
N PRO A 228 1.11 -3.65 0.29
CA PRO A 228 2.27 -2.97 0.87
C PRO A 228 3.37 -3.96 1.22
N ASN A 229 4.62 -3.59 0.96
CA ASN A 229 5.81 -4.40 1.30
C ASN A 229 5.83 -5.82 0.70
N LYS A 230 4.95 -6.15 -0.27
CA LYS A 230 4.95 -7.40 -1.04
C LYS A 230 4.88 -7.10 -2.55
N PRO A 231 6.02 -6.74 -3.18
CA PRO A 231 6.09 -6.47 -4.61
C PRO A 231 5.53 -7.64 -5.45
N GLY A 232 4.88 -7.33 -6.58
CA GLY A 232 4.27 -8.35 -7.45
C GLY A 232 3.08 -9.11 -6.82
N THR A 233 2.63 -8.73 -5.63
CA THR A 233 1.46 -9.33 -4.98
C THR A 233 0.30 -8.34 -5.02
N PHE A 234 -0.84 -8.81 -5.53
CA PHE A 234 -2.08 -8.04 -5.62
C PHE A 234 -3.16 -8.69 -4.76
N GLN A 235 -4.00 -7.86 -4.16
CA GLN A 235 -5.19 -8.29 -3.43
C GLN A 235 -6.40 -7.54 -3.98
N THR A 236 -7.55 -8.18 -3.90
CA THR A 236 -8.84 -7.59 -4.29
C THR A 236 -9.66 -7.40 -3.04
N TRP A 237 -10.12 -6.18 -2.80
CA TRP A 237 -11.13 -5.88 -1.78
C TRP A 237 -12.48 -5.72 -2.43
N GLN A 238 -13.52 -6.10 -1.70
CA GLN A 238 -14.89 -5.86 -2.11
C GLN A 238 -15.37 -4.61 -1.40
N LEU A 239 -15.56 -3.53 -2.15
CA LEU A 239 -16.20 -2.32 -1.65
C LEU A 239 -17.71 -2.51 -1.77
N TRP A 240 -18.41 -2.52 -0.64
CA TRP A 240 -19.85 -2.68 -0.60
C TRP A 240 -20.53 -1.34 -0.36
N MET A 241 -21.70 -1.19 -0.98
CA MET A 241 -22.46 0.05 -1.05
C MET A 241 -23.94 -0.24 -0.88
N ILE A 242 -24.66 0.70 -0.28
CA ILE A 242 -26.10 0.62 -0.05
C ILE A 242 -26.77 1.95 -0.40
N LYS A 243 -27.95 1.88 -1.02
CA LYS A 243 -28.78 3.04 -1.33
C LYS A 243 -29.70 3.34 -0.15
N GLY A 244 -29.57 4.55 0.40
CA GLY A 244 -30.49 5.17 1.36
C GLY A 244 -31.31 6.27 0.71
N ASP A 245 -32.06 7.01 1.52
CA ASP A 245 -33.00 8.03 1.04
C ASP A 245 -32.29 9.21 0.39
N LYS A 246 -31.15 9.63 0.93
CA LYS A 246 -30.33 10.73 0.40
C LYS A 246 -29.27 10.32 -0.62
N GLY A 247 -29.18 9.04 -0.96
CA GLY A 247 -28.22 8.52 -1.95
C GLY A 247 -27.45 7.28 -1.49
N TRP A 248 -26.31 7.04 -2.11
CA TRP A 248 -25.46 5.87 -1.88
C TRP A 248 -24.41 6.11 -0.82
N HIS A 249 -24.20 5.10 0.02
CA HIS A 249 -23.23 5.09 1.12
C HIS A 249 -22.35 3.85 1.09
N LEU A 250 -21.15 3.96 1.67
CA LEU A 250 -20.30 2.80 1.94
C LEU A 250 -20.89 1.99 3.09
N ILE A 251 -20.85 0.68 2.95
CA ILE A 251 -21.26 -0.23 4.02
C ILE A 251 -20.29 -1.40 4.10
N PRO A 252 -19.77 -1.74 5.28
CA PRO A 252 -18.94 -2.94 5.43
C PRO A 252 -19.76 -4.22 5.28
N LYS A 253 -19.21 -5.21 4.57
CA LYS A 253 -19.88 -6.48 4.27
C LYS A 253 -20.51 -7.14 5.51
N LYS A 254 -19.75 -7.21 6.61
CA LYS A 254 -20.20 -7.81 7.87
C LYS A 254 -21.44 -7.11 8.45
N SER A 255 -21.53 -5.79 8.30
CA SER A 255 -22.74 -5.07 8.70
C SER A 255 -23.91 -5.50 7.83
N ILE A 256 -23.73 -5.66 6.51
CA ILE A 256 -24.80 -6.18 5.64
C ILE A 256 -25.30 -7.53 6.13
N GLU A 257 -24.43 -8.42 6.62
CA GLU A 257 -24.83 -9.73 7.13
C GLU A 257 -25.64 -9.67 8.43
N THR A 258 -25.43 -8.64 9.28
CA THR A 258 -26.18 -8.44 10.53
C THR A 258 -27.50 -7.70 10.35
N ILE A 259 -27.76 -7.16 9.15
CA ILE A 259 -28.91 -6.31 8.85
C ILE A 259 -30.16 -7.10 8.47
N VAL A 260 -30.07 -8.39 8.11
CA VAL A 260 -31.08 -8.92 7.17
C VAL A 260 -31.73 -10.27 7.41
N ASP A 261 -33.06 -10.20 7.21
CA ASP A 261 -33.99 -11.25 6.81
C ASP A 261 -33.45 -12.06 5.60
N GLU A 262 -33.89 -13.31 5.49
CA GLU A 262 -33.46 -14.33 4.51
C GLU A 262 -33.36 -13.79 3.07
N LYS A 263 -34.31 -12.93 2.66
CA LYS A 263 -34.37 -12.37 1.30
C LYS A 263 -33.16 -11.53 0.91
N ILE A 264 -32.56 -10.75 1.82
CA ILE A 264 -31.40 -9.94 1.47
C ILE A 264 -30.10 -10.72 1.65
N LYS A 265 -30.05 -11.72 2.55
CA LYS A 265 -28.93 -12.70 2.56
C LYS A 265 -28.78 -13.38 1.20
N GLN A 266 -29.89 -13.76 0.56
CA GLN A 266 -29.88 -14.30 -0.80
C GLN A 266 -29.34 -13.28 -1.83
N LYS A 267 -29.70 -12.00 -1.72
CA LYS A 267 -29.16 -10.92 -2.57
C LYS A 267 -27.65 -10.71 -2.36
N ILE A 268 -27.15 -10.77 -1.12
CA ILE A 268 -25.71 -10.69 -0.81
C ILE A 268 -24.96 -11.87 -1.46
N LYS A 269 -25.53 -13.08 -1.38
CA LYS A 269 -24.94 -14.27 -2.01
C LYS A 269 -24.89 -14.08 -3.53
N GLY A 270 -26.00 -13.70 -4.16
CA GLY A 270 -26.04 -13.43 -5.60
C GLY A 270 -25.08 -12.32 -6.05
N LEU A 271 -24.92 -11.26 -5.25
CA LEU A 271 -23.91 -10.23 -5.49
C LEU A 271 -22.48 -10.76 -5.34
N SER A 272 -22.22 -11.58 -4.32
CA SER A 272 -20.90 -12.18 -4.12
C SER A 272 -20.49 -13.07 -5.30
N ASP A 273 -21.41 -13.87 -5.83
CA ASP A 273 -21.16 -14.72 -7.01
C ASP A 273 -20.91 -13.86 -8.27
N LYS A 274 -21.68 -12.77 -8.45
CA LYS A 274 -21.43 -11.76 -9.51
C LYS A 274 -20.05 -11.11 -9.35
N LEU A 275 -19.66 -10.74 -8.14
CA LEU A 275 -18.36 -10.12 -7.84
C LEU A 275 -17.19 -11.05 -8.14
N ASP A 276 -17.32 -12.34 -7.87
CA ASP A 276 -16.28 -13.32 -8.19
C ASP A 276 -16.07 -13.43 -9.69
N THR A 277 -17.17 -13.44 -10.46
CA THR A 277 -17.13 -13.39 -11.92
C THR A 277 -16.47 -12.10 -12.43
N ILE A 278 -16.88 -10.95 -11.90
CA ILE A 278 -16.30 -9.64 -12.27
C ILE A 278 -14.80 -9.62 -11.93
N THR A 279 -14.40 -10.08 -10.74
CA THR A 279 -13.01 -10.11 -10.30
C THR A 279 -12.17 -10.99 -11.22
N LYS A 280 -12.67 -12.17 -11.60
CA LYS A 280 -12.00 -13.07 -12.55
C LYS A 280 -11.85 -12.39 -13.92
N ASN A 281 -12.88 -11.72 -14.42
CA ASN A 281 -12.84 -11.02 -15.70
C ASN A 281 -11.89 -9.82 -15.69
N GLN A 282 -11.91 -9.00 -14.64
CA GLN A 282 -10.96 -7.89 -14.47
C GLN A 282 -9.51 -8.37 -14.43
N ARG A 283 -9.24 -9.47 -13.71
CA ARG A 283 -7.90 -10.08 -13.69
C ARG A 283 -7.49 -10.56 -15.08
N LYS A 284 -8.39 -11.17 -15.86
CA LYS A 284 -8.13 -11.57 -17.25
C LYS A 284 -7.83 -10.37 -18.14
N GLU A 285 -8.65 -9.32 -18.09
CA GLU A 285 -8.46 -8.10 -18.88
C GLU A 285 -7.16 -7.39 -18.52
N ARG A 286 -6.83 -7.28 -17.23
CA ARG A 286 -5.55 -6.74 -16.79
C ARG A 286 -4.38 -7.58 -17.32
N SER A 287 -4.45 -8.90 -17.20
CA SER A 287 -3.42 -9.80 -17.74
C SER A 287 -3.24 -9.59 -19.25
N LYS A 288 -4.34 -9.46 -20.00
CA LYS A 288 -4.31 -9.16 -21.44
C LYS A 288 -3.66 -7.81 -21.73
N LYS A 289 -4.02 -6.76 -20.99
CA LYS A 289 -3.45 -5.41 -21.12
C LYS A 289 -1.98 -5.33 -20.72
N MET A 290 -1.54 -6.10 -19.72
CA MET A 290 -0.12 -6.20 -19.39
C MET A 290 0.63 -6.90 -20.52
N LEU A 291 0.12 -8.03 -21.00
CA LEU A 291 0.77 -8.80 -22.06
C LEU A 291 0.76 -8.10 -23.42
N SER A 292 -0.13 -7.12 -23.67
CA SER A 292 -0.06 -6.33 -24.90
C SER A 292 1.19 -5.45 -25.01
N HIS A 293 1.91 -5.23 -23.91
CA HIS A 293 3.24 -4.58 -23.91
C HIS A 293 4.38 -5.56 -24.27
N VAL A 294 4.15 -6.87 -24.17
CA VAL A 294 5.17 -7.88 -24.45
C VAL A 294 5.14 -8.22 -25.94
N THR A 295 6.32 -8.25 -26.57
CA THR A 295 6.43 -8.64 -27.98
C THR A 295 6.32 -10.16 -28.12
N ASN A 296 5.28 -10.64 -28.79
CA ASN A 296 5.21 -12.03 -29.24
C ASN A 296 6.24 -12.29 -30.32
N ILE A 297 6.97 -13.39 -30.20
CA ILE A 297 8.05 -13.73 -31.12
C ILE A 297 7.90 -15.13 -31.71
N ASN A 298 8.03 -15.18 -33.04
CA ASN A 298 8.31 -16.38 -33.79
C ASN A 298 9.82 -16.50 -34.00
N LEU A 299 10.39 -17.64 -33.60
CA LEU A 299 11.84 -17.87 -33.64
C LEU A 299 12.43 -17.90 -35.05
N VAL A 300 11.60 -18.17 -36.07
CA VAL A 300 12.03 -18.16 -37.48
C VAL A 300 12.47 -16.75 -37.91
N GLU A 301 11.85 -15.71 -37.36
CA GLU A 301 12.04 -14.31 -37.76
C GLU A 301 13.15 -13.60 -36.97
N LEU A 302 13.90 -14.32 -36.14
CA LEU A 302 14.97 -13.70 -35.37
C LEU A 302 16.05 -13.11 -36.30
N LYS A 303 16.44 -11.87 -35.99
CA LYS A 303 17.59 -11.20 -36.61
C LYS A 303 18.89 -11.67 -35.96
N GLU A 304 20.01 -11.07 -36.35
CA GLU A 304 21.30 -11.30 -35.70
C GLU A 304 21.26 -11.00 -34.20
N ALA A 305 22.12 -11.69 -33.45
CA ALA A 305 22.25 -11.55 -32.01
C ALA A 305 22.46 -10.10 -31.55
N VAL A 306 21.76 -9.72 -30.48
CA VAL A 306 21.84 -8.37 -29.90
C VAL A 306 23.29 -8.04 -29.53
N ILE A 307 23.81 -6.92 -30.04
CA ILE A 307 25.19 -6.49 -29.74
C ILE A 307 25.37 -6.21 -28.25
N LYS A 308 26.58 -6.46 -27.74
CA LYS A 308 26.92 -6.43 -26.30
C LYS A 308 26.43 -5.16 -25.60
N GLN A 309 26.75 -3.99 -26.14
CA GLN A 309 26.37 -2.71 -25.53
C GLN A 309 24.84 -2.52 -25.48
N LYS A 310 24.12 -2.96 -26.52
CA LYS A 310 22.66 -2.87 -26.58
C LYS A 310 21.99 -3.80 -25.56
N ALA A 311 22.52 -5.01 -25.38
CA ALA A 311 22.03 -5.95 -24.36
C ALA A 311 22.23 -5.39 -22.93
N ILE A 312 23.41 -4.82 -22.65
CA ILE A 312 23.72 -4.17 -21.36
C ILE A 312 22.77 -3.00 -21.10
N ASN A 313 22.60 -2.11 -22.08
CA ASN A 313 21.73 -0.94 -21.94
C ASN A 313 20.26 -1.35 -21.72
N LEU A 314 19.78 -2.35 -22.46
CA LEU A 314 18.42 -2.86 -22.31
C LEU A 314 18.19 -3.53 -20.95
N PHE A 315 19.16 -4.31 -20.44
CA PHE A 315 19.11 -4.89 -19.10
C PHE A 315 18.97 -3.79 -18.02
N LYS A 316 19.86 -2.78 -18.07
CA LYS A 316 19.85 -1.67 -17.11
C LYS A 316 18.55 -0.89 -17.17
N LEU A 317 18.03 -0.63 -18.37
CA LEU A 317 16.76 0.05 -18.58
C LEU A 317 15.59 -0.76 -17.99
N TYR A 318 15.52 -2.06 -18.29
CA TYR A 318 14.50 -2.96 -17.75
C TYR A 318 14.52 -2.98 -16.21
N ARG A 319 15.69 -3.15 -15.59
CA ARG A 319 15.84 -3.15 -14.13
C ARG A 319 15.46 -1.80 -13.51
N SER A 320 15.82 -0.69 -14.14
CA SER A 320 15.44 0.65 -13.69
C SER A 320 13.91 0.81 -13.68
N ARG A 321 13.23 0.41 -14.76
CA ARG A 321 11.76 0.46 -14.88
C ARG A 321 11.04 -0.40 -13.84
N LEU A 322 11.55 -1.60 -13.57
CA LEU A 322 11.02 -2.45 -12.50
C LEU A 322 11.15 -1.78 -11.11
N ARG A 323 12.29 -1.14 -10.84
CA ARG A 323 12.56 -0.42 -9.58
C ARG A 323 11.73 0.86 -9.43
N SER A 324 11.41 1.53 -10.53
CA SER A 324 10.53 2.72 -10.55
C SER A 324 9.05 2.37 -10.64
N TYR A 325 8.69 1.07 -10.63
CA TYR A 325 7.33 0.56 -10.74
C TYR A 325 6.62 0.90 -12.06
N ASP A 326 7.39 1.21 -13.11
CA ASP A 326 6.89 1.44 -14.46
C ASP A 326 6.78 0.11 -15.21
N TYR A 327 5.77 -0.68 -14.84
CA TYR A 327 5.61 -2.05 -15.30
C TYR A 327 5.25 -2.17 -16.78
N ALA A 328 4.49 -1.21 -17.33
CA ALA A 328 4.16 -1.17 -18.75
C ALA A 328 5.44 -1.01 -19.57
N SER A 329 6.25 0.01 -19.26
CA SER A 329 7.54 0.21 -19.93
C SER A 329 8.50 -0.96 -19.66
N ALA A 330 8.48 -1.58 -18.49
CA ALA A 330 9.32 -2.76 -18.23
C ALA A 330 8.93 -3.93 -19.16
N LEU A 331 7.64 -4.16 -19.37
CA LEU A 331 7.13 -5.18 -20.30
C LEU A 331 7.43 -4.83 -21.77
N ASP A 332 7.50 -3.56 -22.14
CA ASP A 332 7.93 -3.13 -23.48
C ASP A 332 9.40 -3.53 -23.77
N CYS A 333 10.22 -3.79 -22.76
CA CYS A 333 11.56 -4.35 -22.93
C CYS A 333 11.55 -5.86 -23.24
N CYS A 334 10.42 -6.53 -23.10
CA CYS A 334 10.32 -7.98 -23.07
C CYS A 334 9.72 -8.58 -24.34
N ALA A 335 10.07 -9.84 -24.58
CA ALA A 335 9.44 -10.71 -25.55
C ALA A 335 9.00 -12.03 -24.88
N MET A 336 8.01 -12.67 -25.49
CA MET A 336 7.54 -14.00 -25.13
C MET A 336 7.36 -14.88 -26.38
N LEU A 337 7.61 -16.18 -26.25
CA LEU A 337 7.40 -17.13 -27.35
C LEU A 337 5.90 -17.26 -27.66
N ASP A 338 5.53 -17.45 -28.93
CA ASP A 338 4.13 -17.62 -29.32
C ASP A 338 3.44 -18.81 -28.63
N SER A 339 4.21 -19.85 -28.28
CA SER A 339 3.73 -21.03 -27.57
C SER A 339 3.66 -20.85 -26.05
N SER A 340 3.92 -19.65 -25.52
CA SER A 340 4.02 -19.43 -24.08
C SER A 340 2.67 -19.33 -23.38
N ASN A 341 2.67 -19.75 -22.11
CA ASN A 341 1.50 -19.64 -21.25
C ASN A 341 1.47 -18.28 -20.56
N ASN A 342 0.54 -17.42 -20.96
CA ASN A 342 0.29 -16.08 -20.41
C ASN A 342 0.35 -16.01 -18.87
N THR A 343 -0.25 -16.98 -18.17
CA THR A 343 -0.26 -17.01 -16.70
C THR A 343 1.14 -17.24 -16.14
N ARG A 344 1.91 -18.12 -16.78
CA ARG A 344 3.30 -18.39 -16.40
C ARG A 344 4.20 -17.20 -16.71
N THR A 345 4.03 -16.55 -17.86
CA THR A 345 4.79 -15.35 -18.26
C THR A 345 4.60 -14.22 -17.24
N LEU A 346 3.36 -13.95 -16.85
CA LEU A 346 3.07 -12.95 -15.81
C LEU A 346 3.64 -13.36 -14.45
N LYS A 347 3.60 -14.65 -14.10
CA LYS A 347 4.24 -15.15 -12.87
C LYS A 347 5.76 -14.92 -12.87
N ASN A 348 6.43 -15.12 -14.00
CA ASN A 348 7.85 -14.81 -14.14
C ASN A 348 8.11 -13.31 -14.00
N PHE A 349 7.24 -12.48 -14.58
CA PHE A 349 7.31 -11.03 -14.41
C PHE A 349 7.14 -10.62 -12.94
N ASP A 350 6.21 -11.22 -12.19
CA ASP A 350 6.07 -10.99 -10.75
C ASP A 350 7.32 -11.38 -9.96
N TYR A 351 8.03 -12.45 -10.36
CA TYR A 351 9.35 -12.78 -9.79
C TYR A 351 10.41 -11.75 -10.14
N ALA A 352 10.39 -11.19 -11.36
CA ALA A 352 11.31 -10.12 -11.75
C ALA A 352 11.06 -8.83 -10.97
N ILE A 353 9.79 -8.44 -10.76
CA ILE A 353 9.40 -7.31 -9.90
C ILE A 353 9.92 -7.52 -8.48
N ARG A 354 9.69 -8.70 -7.89
CA ARG A 354 10.19 -9.03 -6.55
C ARG A 354 11.71 -8.96 -6.48
N GLY A 355 12.42 -9.60 -7.41
CA GLY A 355 13.88 -9.51 -7.46
C GLY A 355 14.40 -8.08 -7.59
N ALA A 356 13.76 -7.22 -8.39
CA ALA A 356 14.16 -5.81 -8.49
C ALA A 356 13.98 -5.02 -7.19
N SER A 357 12.96 -5.38 -6.41
CA SER A 357 12.66 -4.76 -5.12
C SER A 357 13.54 -5.30 -3.99
N ASP A 358 13.75 -6.61 -3.94
CA ASP A 358 14.41 -7.29 -2.81
C ASP A 358 15.94 -7.25 -2.91
N HIS A 359 16.47 -7.01 -4.12
CA HIS A 359 17.91 -6.85 -4.35
C HIS A 359 18.38 -5.39 -4.29
N THR A 360 19.67 -5.18 -4.01
CA THR A 360 20.35 -3.87 -4.05
C THR A 360 20.26 -3.25 -5.45
N LYS A 361 20.64 -1.97 -5.58
CA LYS A 361 20.64 -1.28 -6.89
C LYS A 361 21.83 -1.68 -7.76
N ASP A 362 22.85 -2.28 -7.15
CA ASP A 362 24.16 -2.56 -7.74
C ASP A 362 24.17 -3.92 -8.46
N ASP A 363 23.35 -4.07 -9.50
CA ASP A 363 23.40 -5.25 -10.35
C ASP A 363 24.75 -5.27 -11.10
N LEU A 364 25.60 -6.25 -10.82
CA LEU A 364 26.89 -6.40 -11.48
C LEU A 364 26.75 -7.27 -12.73
N ILE A 365 27.06 -6.72 -13.90
CA ILE A 365 27.11 -7.49 -15.15
C ILE A 365 28.45 -8.22 -15.21
N LEU A 366 28.41 -9.55 -15.12
CA LEU A 366 29.60 -10.40 -15.15
C LEU A 366 30.12 -10.63 -16.57
N GLY A 367 29.22 -10.67 -17.56
CA GLY A 367 29.60 -10.90 -18.95
C GLY A 367 28.42 -10.96 -19.90
N VAL A 368 28.74 -10.84 -21.19
CA VAL A 368 27.76 -11.00 -22.28
C VAL A 368 28.31 -12.00 -23.29
N VAL A 369 27.53 -13.03 -23.60
CA VAL A 369 27.90 -14.12 -24.51
C VAL A 369 26.93 -14.14 -25.67
N LYS A 370 27.43 -14.36 -26.88
CA LYS A 370 26.60 -14.54 -28.08
C LYS A 370 26.72 -15.97 -28.57
N SER A 371 25.62 -16.53 -29.06
CA SER A 371 25.61 -17.80 -29.78
C SER A 371 24.47 -17.77 -30.80
N GLY A 372 24.82 -17.91 -32.09
CA GLY A 372 23.88 -17.77 -33.20
C GLY A 372 23.10 -16.45 -33.14
N LYS A 373 21.77 -16.54 -33.03
CA LYS A 373 20.86 -15.37 -32.98
C LYS A 373 20.57 -14.86 -31.56
N TRP A 374 21.21 -15.45 -30.55
CA TRP A 374 20.96 -15.16 -29.14
C TRP A 374 22.12 -14.43 -28.48
N SER A 375 21.79 -13.59 -27.50
CA SER A 375 22.76 -13.03 -26.55
C SER A 375 22.31 -13.33 -25.12
N GLY A 376 23.24 -13.69 -24.25
CA GLY A 376 23.00 -13.86 -22.82
C GLY A 376 23.78 -12.84 -22.01
N VAL A 377 23.14 -12.25 -21.00
CA VAL A 377 23.79 -11.38 -20.02
C VAL A 377 23.79 -12.08 -18.66
N SER A 378 24.98 -12.41 -18.17
CA SER A 378 25.21 -12.96 -16.83
C SER A 378 25.29 -11.83 -15.82
N VAL A 379 24.50 -11.91 -14.77
CA VAL A 379 24.41 -10.85 -13.76
C VAL A 379 24.59 -11.44 -12.37
N ARG A 380 25.24 -10.69 -11.47
CA ARG A 380 25.20 -10.91 -10.02
C ARG A 380 24.30 -9.85 -9.38
N THR A 381 23.37 -10.30 -8.56
CA THR A 381 22.46 -9.46 -7.76
C THR A 381 22.64 -9.79 -6.28
N GLN A 382 22.45 -8.82 -5.38
CA GLN A 382 22.63 -9.02 -3.94
C GLN A 382 21.33 -8.76 -3.17
N SER A 383 20.93 -9.67 -2.29
CA SER A 383 19.79 -9.52 -1.38
C SER A 383 20.02 -8.39 -0.38
N LYS A 384 19.05 -7.47 -0.26
CA LYS A 384 19.08 -6.43 0.78
C LYS A 384 18.97 -6.99 2.19
N THR A 385 18.24 -8.08 2.35
CA THR A 385 17.91 -8.64 3.67
C THR A 385 18.99 -9.60 4.16
N THR A 386 19.49 -10.46 3.28
CA THR A 386 20.43 -11.54 3.66
C THR A 386 21.85 -11.29 3.20
N GLY A 387 22.10 -10.29 2.35
CA GLY A 387 23.40 -10.07 1.70
C GLY A 387 23.79 -11.14 0.68
N ALA A 388 22.98 -12.20 0.52
CA ALA A 388 23.28 -13.33 -0.37
C ALA A 388 23.26 -12.93 -1.85
N HIS A 389 24.14 -13.54 -2.63
CA HIS A 389 24.21 -13.35 -4.08
C HIS A 389 23.32 -14.34 -4.85
N ASP A 390 22.62 -13.80 -5.84
CA ASP A 390 21.89 -14.55 -6.87
C ASP A 390 22.56 -14.26 -8.22
N PHE A 391 22.54 -15.24 -9.13
CA PHE A 391 23.22 -15.14 -10.42
C PHE A 391 22.28 -15.49 -11.58
N PRO A 392 21.37 -14.58 -11.97
CA PRO A 392 20.48 -14.79 -13.10
C PRO A 392 21.16 -14.63 -14.46
N LEU A 393 20.67 -15.39 -15.44
CA LEU A 393 20.96 -15.25 -16.86
C LEU A 393 19.75 -14.64 -17.56
N TYR A 394 19.96 -13.51 -18.24
CA TYR A 394 18.94 -12.89 -19.09
C TYR A 394 19.24 -13.19 -20.55
N LEU A 395 18.28 -13.73 -21.28
CA LEU A 395 18.38 -14.01 -22.71
C LEU A 395 17.82 -12.85 -23.52
N PHE A 396 18.51 -12.47 -24.59
CA PHE A 396 18.23 -11.33 -25.45
C PHE A 396 18.10 -11.77 -26.89
N LEU A 397 17.13 -11.16 -27.56
CA LEU A 397 16.74 -11.45 -28.94
C LEU A 397 16.55 -10.16 -29.69
N ASN A 398 16.91 -10.13 -30.97
CA ASN A 398 16.66 -8.99 -31.84
C ASN A 398 15.45 -9.30 -32.71
N THR A 399 14.38 -8.54 -32.52
CA THR A 399 13.08 -8.70 -33.18
C THR A 399 12.85 -7.61 -34.22
N ASN A 400 11.76 -7.68 -34.98
CA ASN A 400 11.31 -6.58 -35.83
C ASN A 400 11.04 -5.29 -35.04
N ASN A 401 10.63 -5.43 -33.77
CA ASN A 401 10.38 -4.31 -32.85
C ASN A 401 11.60 -3.97 -31.97
N GLY A 402 12.80 -4.30 -32.43
CA GLY A 402 14.07 -4.04 -31.75
C GLY A 402 14.49 -5.15 -30.78
N ALA A 403 15.50 -4.85 -29.97
CA ALA A 403 16.05 -5.82 -29.01
C ALA A 403 15.11 -6.01 -27.83
N LYS A 404 14.92 -7.26 -27.40
CA LYS A 404 13.99 -7.66 -26.32
C LYS A 404 14.66 -8.67 -25.38
N ILE A 405 14.19 -8.71 -24.14
CA ILE A 405 14.54 -9.70 -23.11
C ILE A 405 13.50 -10.81 -23.13
N LEU A 406 13.91 -12.08 -23.21
CA LEU A 406 12.98 -13.20 -23.13
C LEU A 406 12.45 -13.35 -21.69
N LEU A 407 11.14 -13.20 -21.50
CA LEU A 407 10.50 -13.18 -20.17
C LEU A 407 10.07 -14.57 -19.68
N ASP A 408 9.83 -15.52 -20.59
CA ASP A 408 9.25 -16.83 -20.26
C ASP A 408 10.20 -17.79 -19.55
N ILE A 409 11.49 -17.46 -19.56
CA ILE A 409 12.59 -18.33 -19.16
C ILE A 409 13.41 -17.62 -18.07
N ASP A 410 13.44 -18.21 -16.86
CA ASP A 410 14.25 -17.74 -15.73
C ASP A 410 15.38 -18.75 -15.47
N LEU A 411 16.48 -18.60 -16.18
CA LEU A 411 17.69 -19.43 -15.98
C LEU A 411 18.63 -18.74 -15.01
N ARG A 412 19.22 -19.52 -14.10
CA ARG A 412 20.15 -19.00 -13.08
C ARG A 412 21.29 -19.98 -12.84
N TYR A 413 22.39 -19.52 -12.26
CA TYR A 413 23.40 -20.43 -11.73
C TYR A 413 22.80 -21.30 -10.60
N PRO A 414 22.96 -22.64 -10.63
CA PRO A 414 22.34 -23.55 -9.67
C PRO A 414 23.06 -23.56 -8.31
N THR A 415 22.89 -22.51 -7.52
CA THR A 415 23.50 -22.40 -6.18
C THR A 415 22.98 -23.42 -5.16
N ASN A 416 21.84 -24.06 -5.43
CA ASN A 416 21.23 -25.09 -4.58
C ASN A 416 20.29 -26.00 -5.39
N LYS A 417 19.86 -27.12 -4.77
CA LYS A 417 18.95 -28.11 -5.38
C LYS A 417 17.64 -27.50 -5.90
N GLY A 418 17.08 -26.52 -5.20
CA GLY A 418 15.86 -25.82 -5.62
C GLY A 418 16.05 -25.07 -6.94
N ARG A 419 17.18 -24.37 -7.11
CA ARG A 419 17.53 -23.70 -8.37
C ARG A 419 17.74 -24.69 -9.51
N SER A 420 18.39 -25.82 -9.25
CA SER A 420 18.55 -26.88 -10.26
C SER A 420 17.21 -27.41 -10.78
N ILE A 421 16.24 -27.63 -9.88
CA ILE A 421 14.88 -28.07 -10.26
C ILE A 421 14.17 -27.02 -11.11
N ILE A 422 14.27 -25.73 -10.74
CA ILE A 422 13.66 -24.63 -11.50
C ILE A 422 14.29 -24.52 -12.91
N ASN A 423 15.62 -24.60 -13.00
CA ASN A 423 16.32 -24.61 -14.28
C ASN A 423 15.89 -25.79 -15.14
N GLN A 424 15.80 -27.01 -14.59
CA GLN A 424 15.34 -28.18 -15.32
C GLN A 424 13.94 -27.95 -15.93
N SER A 425 13.02 -27.39 -15.13
CA SER A 425 11.68 -27.04 -15.62
C SER A 425 11.71 -26.00 -16.76
N ASN A 426 12.68 -25.09 -16.77
CA ASN A 426 12.84 -24.12 -17.86
C ASN A 426 13.49 -24.76 -19.10
N TRP A 427 14.44 -25.67 -18.93
CA TRP A 427 15.02 -26.44 -20.02
C TRP A 427 14.00 -27.35 -20.71
N ASP A 428 13.16 -28.04 -19.96
CA ASP A 428 12.12 -28.90 -20.52
C ASP A 428 11.12 -28.10 -21.37
N LYS A 429 10.90 -26.81 -21.05
CA LYS A 429 10.08 -25.92 -21.89
C LYS A 429 10.80 -25.49 -23.15
N LEU A 430 12.07 -25.08 -23.03
CA LEU A 430 12.88 -24.72 -24.20
C LEU A 430 12.89 -25.89 -25.19
N LYS A 431 13.19 -27.10 -24.73
CA LYS A 431 13.18 -28.33 -25.53
C LYS A 431 11.86 -28.58 -26.28
N LYS A 432 10.72 -28.20 -25.69
CA LYS A 432 9.39 -28.37 -26.29
C LYS A 432 9.02 -27.27 -27.27
N ASN A 433 9.51 -26.05 -27.04
CA ASN A 433 8.97 -24.85 -27.67
C ASN A 433 9.92 -24.21 -28.69
N ILE A 434 11.18 -24.61 -28.75
CA ILE A 434 12.17 -24.00 -29.64
C ILE A 434 12.89 -25.05 -30.51
N PRO A 435 13.29 -24.72 -31.75
CA PRO A 435 14.04 -25.64 -32.60
C PRO A 435 15.37 -26.10 -31.95
N ASN A 436 15.79 -27.32 -32.25
CA ASN A 436 17.02 -27.92 -31.70
C ASN A 436 18.28 -27.06 -31.93
N GLU A 437 18.35 -26.34 -33.05
CA GLU A 437 19.47 -25.43 -33.32
C GLU A 437 19.50 -24.25 -32.34
N ALA A 438 18.35 -23.61 -32.11
CA ALA A 438 18.21 -22.52 -31.15
C ALA A 438 18.46 -23.02 -29.71
N LEU A 439 18.02 -24.25 -29.40
CA LEU A 439 18.31 -24.88 -28.11
C LEU A 439 19.81 -25.00 -27.85
N LYS A 440 20.58 -25.54 -28.79
CA LYS A 440 22.05 -25.64 -28.69
C LYS A 440 22.72 -24.28 -28.50
N GLN A 441 22.20 -23.24 -29.15
CA GLN A 441 22.70 -21.87 -28.98
C GLN A 441 22.48 -21.36 -27.54
N VAL A 442 21.30 -21.60 -26.96
CA VAL A 442 20.99 -21.24 -25.57
C VAL A 442 21.80 -22.09 -24.57
N GLU A 443 21.98 -23.38 -24.82
CA GLU A 443 22.85 -24.27 -24.00
C GLU A 443 24.30 -23.76 -23.98
N THR A 444 24.82 -23.32 -25.13
CA THR A 444 26.16 -22.71 -25.23
C THR A 444 26.28 -21.46 -24.35
N ILE A 445 25.26 -20.60 -24.40
CA ILE A 445 25.20 -19.38 -23.57
C ILE A 445 25.13 -19.75 -22.08
N PHE A 446 24.33 -20.74 -21.70
CA PHE A 446 24.18 -21.15 -20.31
C PHE A 446 25.47 -21.78 -19.75
N ALA A 447 26.14 -22.64 -20.52
CA ALA A 447 27.43 -23.20 -20.11
C ALA A 447 28.49 -22.09 -19.89
N ALA A 448 28.47 -21.04 -20.72
CA ALA A 448 29.34 -19.88 -20.52
C ALA A 448 28.93 -19.05 -19.28
N HIS A 449 27.63 -18.90 -19.03
CA HIS A 449 27.11 -18.28 -17.81
C HIS A 449 27.59 -19.00 -16.54
N GLU A 450 27.58 -20.33 -16.53
CA GLU A 450 28.08 -21.13 -15.40
C GLU A 450 29.57 -20.90 -15.17
N LYS A 451 30.39 -20.92 -16.24
CA LYS A 451 31.84 -20.67 -16.15
C LYS A 451 32.15 -19.26 -15.63
N ILE A 452 31.50 -18.24 -16.19
CA ILE A 452 31.69 -16.84 -15.77
C ILE A 452 31.29 -16.66 -14.30
N THR A 453 30.17 -17.26 -13.90
CA THR A 453 29.66 -17.15 -12.53
C THR A 453 30.56 -17.88 -11.54
N ALA A 454 31.00 -19.10 -11.85
CA ALA A 454 31.91 -19.85 -11.00
C ALA A 454 33.23 -19.10 -10.78
N LYS A 455 33.79 -18.50 -11.84
CA LYS A 455 34.97 -17.64 -11.74
C LYS A 455 34.74 -16.45 -10.80
N ASN A 456 33.63 -15.72 -10.96
CA ASN A 456 33.31 -14.59 -10.08
C ASN A 456 33.14 -15.03 -8.62
N ILE A 457 32.48 -16.15 -8.34
CA ILE A 457 32.34 -16.69 -6.98
C ILE A 457 33.72 -16.99 -6.37
N GLN A 458 34.63 -17.56 -7.16
CA GLN A 458 35.98 -17.86 -6.69
C GLN A 458 36.81 -16.60 -6.42
N GLU A 459 36.67 -15.56 -7.24
CA GLU A 459 37.34 -14.26 -7.04
C GLU A 459 36.82 -13.54 -5.79
N GLU A 460 35.50 -13.54 -5.55
CA GLU A 460 34.92 -12.93 -4.35
C GLU A 460 35.38 -13.63 -3.07
N LYS A 461 35.52 -14.96 -3.08
CA LYS A 461 36.07 -15.70 -1.93
C LYS A 461 37.49 -15.26 -1.59
N LYS A 462 38.35 -15.10 -2.60
CA LYS A 462 39.75 -14.65 -2.42
C LYS A 462 39.87 -13.22 -1.90
N LEU A 463 38.86 -12.37 -2.12
CA LEU A 463 38.85 -10.99 -1.61
C LEU A 463 38.42 -10.91 -0.13
N HIS A 464 37.85 -11.98 0.40
CA HIS A 464 37.34 -12.07 1.78
C HIS A 464 38.15 -13.04 2.67
N GLU A 465 39.15 -13.69 2.09
CA GLU A 465 40.27 -14.36 2.77
C GLU A 465 41.43 -13.37 2.93
#